data_AF-A0A024VWJ2-F1
#
_entry.id   AF-A0A024VWJ2-F1
#
_cell.length_a   1.000
_cell.length_b   1.000
_cell.length_c   1.000
_cell.angle_alpha   90.00
_cell.angle_beta   90.00
_cell.angle_gamma   90.00
#
_symmetry.space_group_name_H-M   'P 1'
#
loop_
_entity.id
_entity.type
_entity.pdbx_description
1 polymer ?
#
loop_
_entity_poly.entity_id
_entity_poly.type
_entity_poly.pdbx_seq_one_letter_code
_entity_poly.pdbx_strand_id
1 'polypeptide(L)'
;RKDKSLAEKVEKGFLICGCGLGGGVAPFVGLFGGLAVNEMKKAAAAASTDVGIKEAIKGVGNIFYLEEGSPIPWTNKIHAGNYSNKTSLVEIVNNLKNMCEDGKVVEGSLFCSASNSIAESGGGPEFSRNISVMAADAAEAARKAAMLVLFVLILL
;
A
#
# COMPACT_ATOMS: atom_id res chain seq x y z
N ARG A 1 12.75 -7.08 -23.64
CA ARG A 1 13.09 -7.25 -22.20
C ARG A 1 13.11 -5.87 -21.55
N LYS A 2 11.95 -5.35 -21.12
CA LYS A 2 11.74 -3.98 -20.63
C LYS A 2 10.93 -4.02 -19.33
N ASP A 3 11.50 -4.65 -18.31
CA ASP A 3 10.90 -4.79 -16.98
C ASP A 3 11.96 -4.51 -15.92
N LYS A 4 12.71 -3.42 -16.10
CA LYS A 4 13.54 -2.85 -15.04
C LYS A 4 12.87 -1.59 -14.52
N SER A 5 12.04 -1.87 -13.50
CA SER A 5 11.85 -1.06 -12.30
C SER A 5 11.46 0.40 -12.49
N LEU A 6 10.14 0.61 -12.64
CA LEU A 6 9.51 1.93 -12.41
C LEU A 6 9.94 2.50 -11.04
N ALA A 7 10.11 1.62 -10.05
CA ALA A 7 10.66 1.94 -8.74
C ALA A 7 12.09 2.52 -8.78
N GLU A 8 12.98 1.98 -9.64
CA GLU A 8 14.36 2.48 -9.76
C GLU A 8 14.43 3.81 -10.51
N LYS A 9 13.50 4.04 -11.45
CA LYS A 9 13.32 5.34 -12.09
C LYS A 9 12.82 6.41 -11.13
N VAL A 10 11.92 6.06 -10.22
CA VAL A 10 11.45 7.03 -9.22
C VAL A 10 12.52 7.27 -8.14
N GLU A 11 13.26 6.24 -7.72
CA GLU A 11 14.35 6.41 -6.75
C GLU A 11 15.50 7.24 -7.32
N LYS A 12 15.87 7.05 -8.60
CA LYS A 12 16.82 7.93 -9.31
C LYS A 12 16.26 9.32 -9.57
N GLY A 13 14.99 9.45 -9.97
CA GLY A 13 14.35 10.76 -10.21
C GLY A 13 14.22 11.61 -8.94
N PHE A 14 13.97 10.98 -7.79
CA PHE A 14 13.90 11.66 -6.50
C PHE A 14 15.28 12.10 -5.98
N LEU A 15 16.32 11.27 -6.14
CA LEU A 15 17.71 11.65 -5.83
C LEU A 15 18.26 12.73 -6.78
N ILE A 16 17.86 12.71 -8.06
CA ILE A 16 18.25 13.74 -9.05
C ILE A 16 17.49 15.07 -8.83
N CYS A 17 16.32 15.04 -8.18
CA CYS A 17 15.57 16.28 -7.90
C CYS A 17 16.14 17.11 -6.73
N GLY A 18 17.08 16.56 -5.95
CA GLY A 18 17.67 17.24 -4.79
C GLY A 18 19.05 17.86 -5.03
N CYS A 19 19.84 17.34 -5.97
CA CYS A 19 21.23 17.75 -6.15
C CYS A 19 21.64 17.77 -7.64
N GLY A 20 21.42 18.90 -8.31
CA GLY A 20 22.20 19.26 -9.51
C GLY A 20 21.42 19.72 -10.74
N LEU A 21 21.57 21.02 -11.03
CA LEU A 21 21.56 21.64 -12.37
C LEU A 21 20.26 21.62 -13.19
N GLY A 22 19.55 22.75 -13.10
CA GLY A 22 19.07 23.54 -14.26
C GLY A 22 18.39 22.82 -15.42
N GLY A 23 17.06 22.83 -15.45
CA GLY A 23 16.27 22.60 -16.66
C GLY A 23 15.15 21.59 -16.49
N GLY A 24 14.00 22.01 -15.94
CA GLY A 24 12.78 21.20 -15.99
C GLY A 24 11.65 21.51 -14.99
N VAL A 25 11.92 22.21 -13.88
CA VAL A 25 10.89 22.53 -12.86
C VAL A 25 10.84 24.04 -12.53
N ALA A 26 11.69 24.85 -13.18
CA ALA A 26 11.78 26.28 -12.92
C ALA A 26 10.59 27.15 -13.38
N PRO A 27 9.84 26.86 -14.48
CA PRO A 27 8.85 27.83 -14.94
C PRO A 27 7.60 27.91 -14.04
N PHE A 28 7.25 26.84 -13.31
CA PHE A 28 6.08 26.84 -12.42
C PHE A 28 6.36 27.52 -11.07
N VAL A 29 7.54 27.30 -10.47
CA VAL A 29 7.87 27.91 -9.17
C VAL A 29 8.06 29.43 -9.28
N GLY A 30 8.53 29.92 -10.44
CA GLY A 30 8.61 31.35 -10.72
C GLY A 30 7.26 32.02 -11.03
N LEU A 31 6.26 31.27 -11.47
CA LEU A 31 4.96 31.79 -11.90
C LEU A 31 3.91 31.83 -10.76
N PHE A 32 3.96 30.88 -9.83
CA PHE A 32 2.95 30.74 -8.77
C PHE A 32 3.37 31.28 -7.40
N GLY A 33 4.64 31.68 -7.23
CA GLY A 33 5.17 32.10 -5.94
C GLY A 33 5.30 30.93 -4.95
N GLY A 34 6.25 31.03 -4.03
CA GLY A 34 6.59 29.92 -3.12
C GLY A 34 5.43 29.40 -2.26
N LEU A 35 4.41 30.23 -1.98
CA LEU A 35 3.27 29.82 -1.15
C LEU A 35 2.27 28.91 -1.88
N ALA A 36 1.94 29.21 -3.14
CA ALA A 36 1.01 28.40 -3.93
C ALA A 36 1.60 27.04 -4.30
N VAL A 37 2.92 26.99 -4.54
CA VAL A 37 3.65 25.73 -4.80
C VAL A 37 3.62 24.81 -3.57
N ASN A 38 3.73 25.37 -2.37
CA ASN A 38 3.71 24.59 -1.14
C ASN A 38 2.32 23.98 -0.87
N GLU A 39 1.24 24.72 -1.10
CA GLU A 39 -0.12 24.19 -0.95
C GLU A 39 -0.46 23.13 -2.00
N MET A 40 -0.04 23.32 -3.26
CA MET A 40 -0.17 22.30 -4.31
C MET A 40 0.56 21.00 -3.97
N LYS A 41 1.78 21.11 -3.42
CA LYS A 41 2.57 19.94 -2.98
C LYS A 41 1.90 19.19 -1.83
N LYS A 42 1.30 19.91 -0.87
CA LYS A 42 0.53 19.29 0.22
C LYS A 42 -0.71 18.55 -0.31
N ALA A 43 -1.45 19.16 -1.22
CA ALA A 43 -2.62 18.53 -1.84
C ALA A 43 -2.22 17.26 -2.63
N ALA A 44 -1.12 17.32 -3.38
CA ALA A 44 -0.58 16.17 -4.10
C ALA A 44 -0.17 15.02 -3.16
N ALA A 45 0.48 15.34 -2.02
CA ALA A 45 0.85 14.35 -1.01
C ALA A 45 -0.38 13.69 -0.35
N ALA A 46 -1.42 14.47 -0.05
CA ALA A 46 -2.66 13.94 0.49
C ALA A 46 -3.37 12.99 -0.49
N ALA A 47 -3.50 13.40 -1.76
CA ALA A 47 -4.10 12.57 -2.81
C ALA A 47 -3.30 11.28 -3.07
N SER A 48 -1.98 11.38 -3.11
CA SER A 48 -1.08 10.22 -3.19
C SER A 48 -1.32 9.23 -2.05
N THR A 49 -1.42 9.73 -0.82
CA THR A 49 -1.62 8.89 0.36
C THR A 49 -2.98 8.21 0.36
N ASP A 50 -4.04 8.92 -0.02
CA ASP A 50 -5.39 8.35 -0.15
C ASP A 50 -5.43 7.18 -1.15
N VAL A 51 -4.79 7.34 -2.31
CA VAL A 51 -4.69 6.27 -3.32
C VAL A 51 -3.87 5.09 -2.79
N GLY A 52 -2.76 5.36 -2.10
CA GLY A 52 -1.96 4.31 -1.46
C GLY A 52 -2.76 3.50 -0.45
N ILE A 53 -3.53 4.15 0.42
CA ILE A 53 -4.39 3.47 1.40
C ILE A 53 -5.43 2.60 0.68
N LYS A 54 -6.11 3.13 -0.34
CA LYS A 54 -7.11 2.38 -1.11
C LYS A 54 -6.52 1.13 -1.76
N GLU A 55 -5.34 1.24 -2.37
CA GLU A 55 -4.65 0.09 -2.98
C GLU A 55 -4.16 -0.93 -1.95
N ALA A 56 -3.70 -0.49 -0.77
CA ALA A 56 -3.34 -1.40 0.32
C ALA A 56 -4.56 -2.16 0.84
N ILE A 57 -5.68 -1.46 1.06
CA ILE A 57 -6.96 -2.07 1.50
C ILE A 57 -7.44 -3.08 0.47
N LYS A 58 -7.44 -2.72 -0.82
CA LYS A 58 -7.82 -3.63 -1.91
C LYS A 58 -6.89 -4.84 -2.00
N GLY A 59 -5.58 -4.63 -1.91
CA GLY A 59 -4.60 -5.71 -1.97
C GLY A 59 -4.76 -6.71 -0.83
N VAL A 60 -4.93 -6.21 0.40
CA VAL A 60 -5.18 -7.05 1.58
C VAL A 60 -6.59 -7.67 1.55
N GLY A 61 -7.60 -6.90 1.15
CA GLY A 61 -8.99 -7.35 1.03
C GLY A 61 -9.18 -8.46 -0.02
N ASN A 62 -8.35 -8.49 -1.06
CA ASN A 62 -8.37 -9.56 -2.05
C ASN A 62 -7.71 -10.87 -1.58
N ILE A 63 -6.97 -10.86 -0.47
CA ILE A 63 -6.41 -12.09 0.10
C ILE A 63 -7.56 -12.98 0.53
N PHE A 64 -7.85 -14.02 -0.24
CA PHE A 64 -8.97 -14.94 -0.01
C PHE A 64 -10.33 -14.22 0.18
N TYR A 65 -10.59 -13.18 -0.61
CA TYR A 65 -11.87 -12.44 -0.61
C TYR A 65 -12.28 -11.88 0.77
N LEU A 66 -11.31 -11.46 1.58
CA LEU A 66 -11.53 -10.80 2.87
C LEU A 66 -12.48 -9.59 2.78
N GLU A 67 -12.46 -8.84 1.68
CA GLU A 67 -13.31 -7.66 1.46
C GLU A 67 -14.80 -8.01 1.33
N GLU A 68 -15.13 -9.11 0.64
CA GLU A 68 -16.51 -9.48 0.30
C GLU A 68 -17.22 -10.19 1.46
N GLY A 69 -16.46 -10.68 2.45
CA GLY A 69 -16.96 -11.51 3.55
C GLY A 69 -16.84 -10.92 4.95
N SER A 70 -16.30 -9.70 5.14
CA SER A 70 -15.96 -9.22 6.49
C SER A 70 -16.29 -7.74 6.72
N PRO A 71 -17.05 -7.36 7.76
CA PRO A 71 -17.29 -5.96 8.15
C PRO A 71 -16.06 -5.37 8.88
N ILE A 72 -14.87 -5.52 8.31
CA ILE A 72 -13.63 -5.01 8.89
C ILE A 72 -13.55 -3.51 8.57
N PRO A 73 -13.39 -2.63 9.57
CA PRO A 73 -13.12 -1.22 9.33
C PRO A 73 -11.68 -1.05 8.83
N TRP A 74 -11.45 -1.33 7.55
CA TRP A 74 -10.13 -1.37 6.93
C TRP A 74 -9.37 -0.06 7.07
N THR A 75 -10.07 1.08 7.02
CA THR A 75 -9.49 2.42 7.20
C THR A 75 -8.92 2.65 8.60
N ASN A 76 -9.37 1.90 9.62
CA ASN A 76 -8.82 1.97 10.97
C ASN A 76 -7.58 1.09 11.12
N LYS A 77 -7.49 -0.01 10.37
CA LYS A 77 -6.35 -0.93 10.39
C LYS A 77 -5.23 -0.46 9.45
N ILE A 78 -5.58 0.01 8.26
CA ILE A 78 -4.67 0.47 7.21
C ILE A 78 -4.89 1.97 7.02
N HIS A 79 -3.85 2.75 7.32
CA HIS A 79 -3.88 4.21 7.31
C HIS A 79 -2.54 4.78 6.84
N ALA A 80 -2.45 6.11 6.77
CA ALA A 80 -1.29 6.84 6.24
C ALA A 80 0.06 6.44 6.89
N GLY A 81 0.03 5.95 8.13
CA GLY A 81 1.25 5.55 8.86
C GLY A 81 1.77 4.16 8.51
N ASN A 82 0.96 3.29 7.87
CA ASN A 82 1.31 1.88 7.72
C ASN A 82 0.99 1.26 6.35
N TYR A 83 0.23 1.94 5.47
CA TYR A 83 -0.28 1.37 4.22
C TYR A 83 0.80 0.82 3.27
N SER A 84 2.00 1.41 3.28
CA SER A 84 3.15 0.97 2.47
C SER A 84 4.19 0.19 3.26
N ASN A 85 3.96 -0.05 4.56
CA ASN A 85 4.88 -0.79 5.41
C ASN A 85 4.58 -2.29 5.32
N LYS A 86 5.52 -3.03 4.72
CA LYS A 86 5.39 -4.49 4.53
C LYS A 86 5.15 -5.22 5.84
N THR A 87 5.93 -4.90 6.88
CA THR A 87 5.81 -5.53 8.19
C THR A 87 4.45 -5.27 8.82
N SER A 88 3.94 -4.04 8.73
CA SER A 88 2.62 -3.70 9.27
C SER A 88 1.49 -4.44 8.56
N LEU A 89 1.51 -4.53 7.23
CA LEU A 89 0.46 -5.28 6.51
C LEU A 89 0.55 -6.79 6.81
N VAL A 90 1.76 -7.34 6.92
CA VAL A 90 1.99 -8.73 7.35
C VAL A 90 1.42 -8.98 8.74
N GLU A 91 1.66 -8.07 9.68
CA GLU A 91 1.15 -8.18 11.05
C GLU A 91 -0.37 -8.13 11.10
N ILE A 92 -1.00 -7.23 10.32
CA ILE A 92 -2.47 -7.14 10.20
C ILE A 92 -3.05 -8.47 9.75
N VAL A 93 -2.50 -9.08 8.69
CA VAL A 93 -3.03 -10.33 8.14
C VAL A 93 -2.81 -11.52 9.08
N ASN A 94 -1.68 -11.56 9.80
CA ASN A 94 -1.46 -12.57 10.84
C ASN A 94 -2.38 -12.37 12.05
N ASN A 95 -2.68 -11.13 12.45
CA ASN A 95 -3.66 -10.85 13.49
C ASN A 95 -5.06 -11.35 13.08
N LEU A 96 -5.46 -11.13 11.83
CA LEU A 96 -6.73 -11.65 11.29
C LEU A 96 -6.77 -13.19 11.33
N LYS A 97 -5.66 -13.87 11.02
CA LYS A 97 -5.54 -15.32 11.16
C LYS A 97 -5.80 -15.78 12.59
N ASN A 98 -5.17 -15.13 13.57
CA ASN A 98 -5.36 -15.49 14.99
C ASN A 98 -6.82 -15.22 15.43
N MET A 99 -7.46 -14.17 14.90
CA MET A 99 -8.87 -13.90 15.15
C MET A 99 -9.82 -14.99 14.58
N CYS A 100 -9.39 -15.72 13.54
CA CYS A 100 -10.11 -16.90 13.05
C CYS A 100 -10.13 -18.04 14.09
N GLU A 101 -9.04 -18.19 14.85
CA GLU A 101 -8.90 -19.21 15.89
C GLU A 101 -9.75 -18.87 17.13
N ASP A 102 -9.92 -17.57 17.42
CA ASP A 102 -10.65 -17.06 18.58
C ASP A 102 -12.19 -16.98 18.40
N GLY A 103 -12.72 -17.27 17.19
CA GLY A 103 -14.15 -17.21 16.89
C GLY A 103 -14.79 -15.81 16.99
N LYS A 104 -13.97 -14.74 17.01
CA LYS A 104 -14.41 -13.36 17.34
C LYS A 104 -14.45 -12.42 16.13
N VAL A 105 -15.27 -12.76 15.13
CA VAL A 105 -15.61 -11.90 13.97
C VAL A 105 -14.54 -11.87 12.87
N VAL A 106 -14.35 -13.04 12.25
CA VAL A 106 -14.13 -13.24 10.79
C VAL A 106 -14.77 -14.60 10.39
N GLU A 107 -15.77 -15.04 11.17
CA GLU A 107 -16.40 -16.36 11.07
C GLU A 107 -17.27 -16.39 9.81
N GLY A 108 -16.96 -17.29 8.88
CA GLY A 108 -17.61 -17.38 7.57
C GLY A 108 -16.86 -16.72 6.42
N SER A 109 -15.75 -16.03 6.66
CA SER A 109 -14.88 -15.59 5.56
C SER A 109 -14.20 -16.78 4.88
N LEU A 110 -13.97 -16.66 3.57
CA LEU A 110 -13.19 -17.66 2.81
C LEU A 110 -11.74 -17.72 3.32
N PHE A 111 -11.22 -16.61 3.86
CA PHE A 111 -9.93 -16.55 4.54
C PHE A 111 -9.83 -17.50 5.75
N CYS A 112 -10.75 -17.41 6.72
CA CYS A 112 -10.70 -18.28 7.89
C CYS A 112 -10.99 -19.74 7.52
N SER A 113 -11.89 -19.96 6.57
CA SER A 113 -12.20 -21.31 6.08
C SER A 113 -10.96 -21.97 5.47
N ALA A 114 -10.22 -21.22 4.64
CA ALA A 114 -8.95 -21.66 4.08
C ALA A 114 -7.88 -21.87 5.17
N SER A 115 -7.74 -20.92 6.09
CA SER A 115 -6.78 -20.99 7.20
C SER A 115 -6.98 -22.26 8.03
N ASN A 116 -8.22 -22.51 8.48
CA ASN A 116 -8.55 -23.65 9.34
C ASN A 116 -8.33 -24.98 8.61
N SER A 117 -8.80 -25.10 7.36
CA SER A 117 -8.64 -26.32 6.56
C SER A 117 -7.17 -26.66 6.32
N ILE A 118 -6.33 -25.64 6.06
CA ILE A 118 -4.90 -25.81 5.83
C ILE A 118 -4.16 -26.10 7.14
N ALA A 119 -4.60 -25.52 8.27
CA ALA A 119 -4.05 -25.82 9.58
C ALA A 119 -4.29 -27.29 9.98
N GLU A 120 -5.50 -27.81 9.74
CA GLU A 120 -5.85 -29.21 9.99
C GLU A 120 -4.99 -30.19 9.18
N SER A 121 -4.60 -29.82 7.95
CA SER A 121 -3.71 -30.64 7.12
C SER A 121 -2.21 -30.46 7.44
N GLY A 122 -1.86 -29.70 8.48
CA GLY A 122 -0.47 -29.41 8.88
C GLY A 122 0.23 -28.31 8.06
N GLY A 123 -0.49 -27.61 7.18
CA GLY A 123 0.04 -26.57 6.30
C GLY A 123 -0.01 -25.14 6.87
N GLY A 124 -0.35 -24.96 8.15
CA GLY A 124 -0.45 -23.64 8.80
C GLY A 124 0.76 -22.71 8.62
N PRO A 125 2.01 -23.21 8.69
CA PRO A 125 3.20 -22.40 8.41
C PRO A 125 3.27 -21.90 6.95
N GLU A 126 2.91 -22.75 5.98
CA GLU A 126 2.88 -22.38 4.55
C GLU A 126 1.80 -21.35 4.27
N PHE A 127 0.61 -21.52 4.88
CA PHE A 127 -0.45 -20.52 4.80
C PHE A 127 0.02 -19.17 5.35
N SER A 128 0.62 -19.18 6.55
CA SER A 128 1.14 -17.97 7.20
C SER A 128 2.23 -17.28 6.34
N ARG A 129 3.08 -18.06 5.68
CA ARG A 129 4.08 -17.52 4.74
C ARG A 129 3.41 -16.88 3.52
N ASN A 130 2.47 -17.58 2.88
CA ASN A 130 1.81 -17.10 1.67
C ASN A 130 1.01 -15.82 1.91
N ILE A 131 0.22 -15.75 3.00
CA ILE A 131 -0.53 -14.53 3.34
C ILE A 131 0.39 -13.36 3.67
N SER A 132 1.55 -13.63 4.27
CA SER A 132 2.56 -12.60 4.54
C SER A 132 3.19 -12.07 3.24
N VAL A 133 3.48 -12.95 2.28
CA VAL A 133 3.98 -12.52 0.96
C VAL A 133 2.95 -11.66 0.24
N MET A 134 1.68 -12.10 0.20
CA MET A 134 0.60 -11.32 -0.43
C MET A 134 0.41 -9.95 0.23
N ALA A 135 0.49 -9.88 1.57
CA ALA A 135 0.41 -8.62 2.30
C ALA A 135 1.60 -7.68 2.00
N ALA A 136 2.81 -8.23 1.90
CA ALA A 136 4.00 -7.47 1.53
C ALA A 136 3.93 -6.94 0.09
N ASP A 137 3.39 -7.73 -0.83
CA ASP A 137 3.14 -7.34 -2.23
C ASP A 137 2.05 -6.26 -2.32
N ALA A 138 1.00 -6.34 -1.50
CA ALA A 138 -0.01 -5.29 -1.37
C ALA A 138 0.62 -3.97 -0.89
N ALA A 139 1.52 -4.00 0.10
CA ALA A 139 2.21 -2.81 0.58
C ALA A 139 3.10 -2.18 -0.51
N GLU A 140 3.76 -3.02 -1.30
CA GLU A 140 4.60 -2.58 -2.44
C GLU A 140 3.75 -1.96 -3.56
N ALA A 141 2.62 -2.59 -3.91
CA ALA A 141 1.67 -2.05 -4.89
C ALA A 141 1.10 -0.70 -4.42
N ALA A 142 0.73 -0.60 -3.15
CA ALA A 142 0.24 0.62 -2.52
C ALA A 142 1.27 1.74 -2.54
N ARG A 143 2.55 1.44 -2.25
CA ARG A 143 3.66 2.40 -2.37
C ARG A 143 3.81 2.90 -3.80
N LYS A 144 3.77 2.00 -4.78
CA LYS A 144 3.91 2.34 -6.21
C LYS A 144 2.75 3.20 -6.69
N ALA A 145 1.53 2.89 -6.29
CA ALA A 145 0.33 3.65 -6.65
C ALA A 145 0.37 5.07 -6.08
N ALA A 146 0.68 5.22 -4.79
CA ALA A 146 0.86 6.52 -4.15
C ALA A 146 1.93 7.35 -4.88
N MET A 147 3.09 6.75 -5.10
CA MET A 147 4.22 7.38 -5.77
C MET A 147 3.90 7.83 -7.21
N LEU A 148 3.14 7.03 -7.97
CA LEU A 148 2.69 7.39 -9.31
C LEU A 148 1.80 8.63 -9.29
N VAL A 149 0.84 8.68 -8.37
CA VAL A 149 -0.08 9.82 -8.22
C VAL A 149 0.67 11.08 -7.81
N LEU A 150 1.60 10.97 -6.86
CA LEU A 150 2.44 12.09 -6.44
C LEU A 150 3.26 12.67 -7.60
N PHE A 151 3.84 11.80 -8.43
CA PHE A 151 4.63 12.20 -9.58
C PHE A 151 3.79 12.91 -10.64
N VAL A 152 2.60 12.38 -10.95
CA VAL A 152 1.68 12.99 -11.90
C VAL A 152 1.21 14.38 -11.44
N LEU A 153 0.84 14.52 -10.16
CA LEU A 153 0.32 15.78 -9.62
C LEU A 153 1.36 16.88 -9.42
N ILE A 154 2.65 16.53 -9.30
CA ILE A 154 3.74 17.52 -9.17
C ILE A 154 4.27 17.98 -10.54
N LEU A 155 4.09 17.16 -11.59
CA LEU A 155 4.55 17.46 -12.94
C LEU A 155 3.50 18.08 -13.86
N LEU A 156 2.23 18.02 -13.47
CA LEU A 156 1.12 18.76 -14.09
C LEU A 156 1.13 20.21 -13.61
#